data_AF-A0A0G1K218-F1
#
_entry.id   AF-A0A0G1K218-F1
#
_cell.length_a   1.000
_cell.length_b   1.000
_cell.length_c   1.000
_cell.angle_alpha   90.00
_cell.angle_beta   90.00
_cell.angle_gamma   90.00
#
_symmetry.space_group_name_H-M   'P 1'
#
loop_
_entity.id
_entity.type
_entity.pdbx_description
1 polymer ?
#
loop_
_entity_poly.entity_id
_entity_poly.type
_entity_poly.pdbx_seq_one_letter_code
_entity_poly.pdbx_strand_id
1 'polypeptide(L)' 'MDLTEKLAELERKRMETVAKLKERLKYFHGIKHENADSEYKYNQIKVLEAHVLSLTEEIEELKAKIRYSQGPLA' A
#
# COMPACT_ATOMS: atom_id res chain seq x y z
N MET A 1 -0.04 -18.17 12.55
CA MET A 1 0.82 -17.34 11.69
C MET A 1 1.63 -16.47 12.61
N ASP A 2 2.95 -16.58 12.56
CA ASP A 2 3.87 -15.79 13.37
C ASP A 2 3.80 -14.30 12.99
N LEU A 3 4.13 -13.40 13.93
CA LEU A 3 4.14 -11.95 13.66
C LEU A 3 5.13 -11.59 12.55
N THR A 4 6.23 -12.33 12.44
CA THR A 4 7.26 -12.16 11.41
C THR A 4 6.76 -12.61 10.05
N GLU A 5 6.04 -13.74 9.99
CA GLU A 5 5.41 -14.22 8.76
C GLU A 5 4.34 -13.24 8.26
N LYS A 6 3.54 -12.70 9.19
CA LYS A 6 2.52 -11.69 8.88
C LYS A 6 3.15 -10.41 8.34
N LEU A 7 4.26 -9.97 8.93
CA LEU A 7 5.00 -8.80 8.48
C LEU A 7 5.53 -8.98 7.05
N ALA A 8 6.16 -10.12 6.78
CA ALA A 8 6.67 -10.44 5.45
C ALA A 8 5.54 -10.50 4.40
N GLU A 9 4.37 -11.03 4.76
CA GLU A 9 3.20 -11.04 3.89
C GLU A 9 2.71 -9.62 3.58
N LEU A 10 2.60 -8.76 4.58
CA LEU A 10 2.16 -7.38 4.42
C LEU A 10 3.16 -6.57 3.58
N GLU A 11 4.47 -6.74 3.81
CA GLU A 11 5.51 -6.10 3.01
C GLU A 11 5.45 -6.55 1.54
N ARG A 12 5.24 -7.85 1.28
CA ARG A 12 5.02 -8.38 -0.07
C ARG A 12 3.79 -7.75 -0.73
N LYS A 13 2.64 -7.73 -0.03
CA LYS A 13 1.38 -7.13 -0.53
C LYS A 13 1.55 -5.65 -0.84
N ARG A 14 2.27 -4.91 0.02
CA ARG A 14 2.60 -3.50 -0.21
C ARG A 14 3.46 -3.33 -1.46
N MET A 15 4.50 -4.13 -1.64
CA MET A 15 5.35 -4.09 -2.84
C MET A 15 4.55 -4.39 -4.12
N GLU A 16 3.71 -5.41 -4.10
CA GLU A 16 2.83 -5.75 -5.24
C GLU A 16 1.86 -4.61 -5.57
N THR A 17 1.27 -3.99 -4.55
CA THR A 17 0.32 -2.87 -4.73
C THR A 17 1.04 -1.63 -5.27
N VAL A 18 2.23 -1.31 -4.78
CA VAL A 18 3.07 -0.23 -5.31
C VAL A 18 3.48 -0.48 -6.76
N ALA A 19 3.84 -1.72 -7.11
CA ALA A 19 4.17 -2.08 -8.49
C ALA A 19 2.98 -1.85 -9.43
N LYS A 20 1.78 -2.29 -9.02
CA LYS A 20 0.53 -2.04 -9.75
C LYS A 20 0.26 -0.54 -9.88
N LEU A 21 0.41 0.23 -8.81
CA LEU A 21 0.22 1.68 -8.84
C LEU A 21 1.17 2.36 -9.83
N LYS A 22 2.47 2.01 -9.80
CA LYS A 22 3.47 2.53 -10.73
C LYS A 22 3.12 2.21 -12.18
N GLU A 23 2.67 0.99 -12.47
CA GLU A 23 2.26 0.59 -13.80
C GLU A 23 1.06 1.42 -14.29
N ARG A 24 0.04 1.62 -13.43
CA ARG A 24 -1.13 2.44 -13.79
C ARG A 24 -0.77 3.90 -14.01
N LEU A 25 0.12 4.46 -13.19
CA LEU A 25 0.60 5.83 -13.35
C LEU A 25 1.39 6.04 -14.65
N LYS A 26 2.15 5.03 -15.12
CA LYS A 26 2.92 5.11 -16.38
C LYS A 26 2.05 5.46 -17.59
N TYR A 27 0.81 4.95 -17.61
CA TYR A 27 -0.14 5.14 -18.71
C TYR A 27 -1.21 6.19 -18.41
N PHE A 28 -1.15 6.84 -17.25
CA PHE A 28 -2.13 7.84 -16.83
C PHE A 28 -1.60 9.24 -17.13
N HIS A 29 -2.22 9.93 -18.10
CA HIS A 29 -1.84 11.27 -18.55
C HIS A 29 -2.77 12.37 -18.02
N GLY A 30 -3.45 12.11 -16.90
CA GLY A 30 -4.44 13.02 -16.31
C GLY A 30 -5.88 12.70 -16.70
N ILE A 31 -6.81 13.38 -16.03
CA ILE A 31 -8.25 13.25 -16.28
C ILE A 31 -8.61 14.15 -17.46
N LYS A 32 -9.13 13.56 -18.54
CA LYS A 32 -9.84 14.34 -19.56
C LYS A 32 -11.26 14.59 -19.08
N HIS A 33 -11.69 15.85 -19.06
CA HIS A 33 -13.06 16.20 -18.69
C HIS A 33 -14.07 15.47 -19.59
N GLU A 34 -15.18 15.04 -18.99
CA GLU A 34 -16.29 14.32 -19.65
C GLU A 34 -15.91 12.93 -20.21
N ASN A 35 -14.81 12.36 -19.72
CA ASN A 35 -14.37 11.03 -20.11
C ASN A 35 -14.46 10.05 -18.93
N ALA A 36 -15.53 9.26 -18.91
CA ALA A 36 -15.79 8.26 -17.87
C ALA A 36 -14.65 7.24 -17.70
N ASP A 37 -13.94 6.87 -18.77
CA ASP A 37 -12.78 5.97 -18.69
C ASP A 37 -11.60 6.62 -17.96
N SER A 38 -11.37 7.92 -18.19
CA SER A 38 -10.31 8.67 -17.50
C SER A 38 -10.62 8.86 -16.01
N GLU A 39 -11.87 9.15 -15.67
CA GLU A 39 -12.35 9.23 -14.28
C GLU A 39 -12.25 7.88 -13.56
N TYR A 40 -12.63 6.80 -14.24
CA TYR A 40 -12.51 5.45 -13.70
C TYR A 40 -11.05 5.07 -13.41
N LYS A 41 -10.13 5.34 -14.34
CA LYS A 41 -8.69 5.11 -14.16
C LYS A 41 -8.13 5.91 -12.97
N TYR A 42 -8.55 7.17 -12.84
CA TYR A 42 -8.17 8.00 -11.70
C TYR A 42 -8.65 7.43 -10.37
N ASN A 43 -9.92 7.00 -10.29
CA ASN A 43 -10.47 6.39 -9.09
C ASN A 43 -9.72 5.10 -8.72
N GLN A 44 -9.36 4.27 -9.71
CA GLN A 44 -8.55 3.08 -9.46
C GLN A 44 -7.16 3.42 -8.90
N ILE A 45 -6.51 4.47 -9.41
CA ILE A 45 -5.24 4.98 -8.88
C ILE A 45 -5.43 5.40 -7.42
N LYS A 46 -6.48 6.17 -7.11
CA LYS A 46 -6.78 6.64 -5.74
C LYS A 46 -7.03 5.49 -4.76
N VAL A 47 -7.75 4.45 -5.19
CA VAL A 47 -7.95 3.24 -4.39
C VAL A 47 -6.63 2.54 -4.10
N LEU A 48 -5.75 2.41 -5.10
CA LEU A 48 -4.43 1.81 -4.92
C LEU A 48 -3.55 2.64 -3.98
N GLU A 49 -3.58 3.98 -4.10
CA GLU A 49 -2.87 4.88 -3.18
C GLU A 49 -3.34 4.71 -1.73
N ALA A 50 -4.66 4.71 -1.51
CA ALA A 50 -5.24 4.49 -0.19
C ALA A 50 -4.89 3.11 0.38
N HIS A 51 -4.87 2.07 -0.46
CA HIS A 51 -4.49 0.72 -0.04
C HIS A 51 -3.00 0.63 0.34
N VAL A 52 -2.11 1.30 -0.40
CA VAL A 52 -0.68 1.39 -0.02
C VAL A 52 -0.50 2.09 1.31
N LEU A 53 -1.25 3.18 1.56
CA LEU A 53 -1.21 3.89 2.83
C LEU A 53 -1.65 2.97 3.98
N SER A 54 -2.82 2.34 3.86
CA SER A 54 -3.35 1.43 4.87
C SER A 54 -2.41 0.26 5.17
N LEU A 55 -1.80 -0.36 4.14
CA LEU A 55 -0.80 -1.41 4.34
C LEU A 55 0.46 -0.89 5.03
N THR A 56 0.85 0.37 4.77
CA THR A 56 2.01 0.99 5.42
C THR A 56 1.75 1.20 6.91
N GLU A 57 0.58 1.74 7.26
CA GLU A 57 0.16 1.92 8.66
C GLU A 57 0.12 0.58 9.40
N GLU A 58 -0.49 -0.47 8.82
CA GLU A 58 -0.56 -1.79 9.44
C GLU A 58 0.85 -2.39 9.67
N ILE A 59 1.77 -2.20 8.72
CA ILE A 59 3.17 -2.63 8.84
C ILE A 59 3.86 -1.88 9.99
N GLU A 60 3.66 -0.58 10.11
CA GLU A 60 4.27 0.23 11.18
C GLU A 60 3.74 -0.17 12.56
N GLU A 61 2.44 -0.36 12.70
CA GLU A 61 1.82 -0.86 13.93
C GLU A 61 2.36 -2.25 14.30
N LEU A 62 2.50 -3.15 13.32
CA LEU A 62 3.03 -4.49 13.55
C LEU A 62 4.51 -4.45 13.94
N LYS A 63 5.32 -3.60 13.30
CA LYS A 63 6.73 -3.37 13.67
C LYS A 63 6.84 -2.80 15.07
N ALA A 64 5.95 -1.88 15.46
CA ALA A 64 5.90 -1.34 16.81
C ALA A 64 5.60 -2.46 17.82
N LYS A 65 4.55 -3.28 17.58
CA LYS A 65 4.20 -4.43 18.42
C LYS A 65 5.36 -5.41 18.59
N ILE A 66 6.04 -5.77 17.49
CA ILE A 66 7.21 -6.65 17.55
C ILE A 66 8.31 -6.02 18.42
N ARG A 67 8.60 -4.72 18.24
CA ARG A 67 9.61 -4.01 19.03
C ARG A 67 9.28 -4.02 20.53
N TYR A 68 8.03 -3.72 20.91
CA TYR A 68 7.59 -3.77 22.31
C TYR A 68 7.70 -5.17 22.90
N SER A 69 7.35 -6.21 22.13
CA SER A 69 7.49 -7.60 22.56
C SER A 69 8.94 -8.07 22.74
N GLN A 70 9.93 -7.40 22.11
CA GLN A 70 11.36 -7.68 22.28
C GLN A 70 12.01 -6.85 23.40
N GLY A 71 11.22 -6.04 24.13
CA GLY A 71 11.66 -5.18 25.22
C GLY A 71 12.26 -3.84 24.75
N PRO A 72 12.09 -2.74 25.51
CA PRO A 72 12.89 -1.54 25.28
C PRO A 72 14.37 -1.87 25.50
N LEU A 73 15.24 -1.47 24.58
CA LEU A 73 16.66 -1.35 24.94
C LEU A 73 16.73 -0.44 26.17
N ALA A 74 17.33 -0.97 27.24
CA ALA A 74 17.62 -0.25 28.48
C ALA A 74 18.43 1.02 28.24
#